data_AF-A0A7X7A039-F1
#
_entry.id   AF-A0A7X7A039-F1
#
_cell.length_a   1.000
_cell.length_b   1.000
_cell.length_c   1.000
_cell.angle_alpha   90.00
_cell.angle_beta   90.00
_cell.angle_gamma   90.00
#
_symmetry.space_group_name_H-M   'P 1'
#
loop_
_entity.id
_entity.type
_entity.pdbx_description
1 polymer ?
#
loop_
_entity_poly.entity_id
_entity_poly.type
_entity_poly.pdbx_seq_one_letter_code
_entity_poly.pdbx_strand_id
1 'polypeptide(L)'
;MQFDLRAIPVTSTIEKAVLELTMYRNEVKDKPVTISLHRLLDSWHQFSVTWASQPPANSNPDATITIENTTPLGKIYIDITELVKGWYDGSIPNNGLLLKGNEKMNDLIAFRSTRFG
;
A
#
# COMPACT_ATOMS: atom_id res chain seq x y z
N MET A 1 -6.93 -0.55 1.97
CA MET A 1 -6.95 -1.98 1.51
C MET A 1 -6.62 -2.89 2.68
N GLN A 2 -7.34 -3.99 2.93
CA GLN A 2 -7.09 -4.92 4.04
C GLN A 2 -6.87 -6.35 3.49
N PHE A 3 -6.02 -7.14 4.13
CA PHE A 3 -5.64 -8.49 3.68
C PHE A 3 -6.13 -9.58 4.63
N ASP A 4 -6.65 -10.68 4.09
CA ASP A 4 -7.00 -11.86 4.89
C ASP A 4 -5.81 -12.82 4.98
N LEU A 5 -5.29 -13.04 6.19
CA LEU A 5 -4.15 -13.92 6.45
C LEU A 5 -4.56 -15.31 6.98
N ARG A 6 -5.87 -15.58 7.14
CA ARG A 6 -6.37 -16.83 7.75
C ARG A 6 -6.04 -18.10 6.97
N ALA A 7 -5.65 -17.95 5.70
CA ALA A 7 -5.19 -19.05 4.87
C ALA A 7 -3.75 -19.49 5.15
N ILE A 8 -2.96 -18.71 5.91
CA ILE A 8 -1.61 -19.08 6.30
C ILE A 8 -1.69 -19.97 7.56
N PRO A 9 -1.21 -21.23 7.51
CA PRO A 9 -1.25 -22.12 8.67
C PRO A 9 -0.58 -21.48 9.89
N VAL A 10 -1.15 -21.69 11.07
CA VAL A 10 -0.50 -21.33 12.34
C VAL A 10 0.84 -22.08 12.45
N THR A 11 1.90 -21.37 12.86
CA THR A 11 3.33 -21.81 12.90
C THR A 11 4.17 -21.62 11.62
N SER A 12 3.62 -20.99 10.57
CA SER A 12 4.41 -20.64 9.38
C SER A 12 5.37 -19.48 9.65
N THR A 13 6.55 -19.51 9.03
CA THR A 13 7.46 -18.36 9.00
C THR A 13 7.22 -17.57 7.72
N ILE A 14 6.93 -16.26 7.85
CA ILE A 14 6.85 -15.37 6.68
C ILE A 14 8.27 -15.04 6.22
N GLU A 15 8.72 -15.65 5.13
CA GLU A 15 10.02 -15.35 4.51
C GLU A 15 9.97 -14.13 3.61
N LYS A 16 8.88 -13.97 2.85
CA LYS A 16 8.69 -12.88 1.90
C LYS A 16 7.22 -12.54 1.72
N ALA A 17 6.91 -11.25 1.72
CA ALA A 17 5.63 -10.75 1.28
C ALA A 17 5.81 -9.52 0.37
N VAL A 18 5.16 -9.53 -0.79
CA VAL A 18 5.28 -8.48 -1.80
C VAL A 18 3.89 -8.00 -2.17
N LEU A 19 3.68 -6.70 -2.10
CA LEU A 19 2.49 -6.06 -2.65
C LEU A 19 2.70 -5.82 -4.15
N GLU A 20 1.81 -6.40 -4.96
CA GLU A 20 1.71 -6.11 -6.39
C GLU A 20 0.67 -5.02 -6.62
N LEU A 21 1.04 -3.95 -7.34
CA LEU A 21 0.10 -2.93 -7.83
C LEU A 21 0.23 -2.82 -9.35
N THR A 22 -0.88 -2.60 -10.04
CA THR A 22 -0.85 -2.36 -11.49
C THR A 22 -0.93 -0.86 -11.75
N MET A 23 0.18 -0.29 -12.23
CA MET A 23 0.27 1.09 -12.71
C MET A 23 -0.18 1.16 -14.16
N TYR A 24 -1.24 1.92 -14.42
CA TYR A 24 -1.80 2.07 -15.77
C TYR A 24 -1.63 3.48 -16.36
N ARG A 25 -1.12 4.42 -15.57
CA ARG A 25 -0.78 5.78 -16.00
C ARG A 25 0.44 6.27 -15.22
N ASN A 26 1.41 6.81 -15.94
CA ASN A 26 2.62 7.42 -15.41
C ASN A 26 2.85 8.75 -16.14
N GLU A 27 2.62 9.87 -15.45
CA GLU A 27 2.85 11.22 -15.98
C GLU A 27 4.00 11.94 -15.29
N VAL A 28 4.85 11.19 -14.58
CA VAL A 28 6.06 11.74 -13.97
C VAL A 28 6.91 12.37 -15.05
N LYS A 29 7.31 13.63 -14.87
CA LYS A 29 8.11 14.38 -15.85
C LYS A 29 9.60 14.30 -15.57
N ASP A 30 10.10 15.19 -14.72
CA ASP A 30 11.54 15.39 -14.52
C ASP A 30 12.02 14.95 -13.14
N LYS A 31 11.11 14.88 -12.16
CA LYS A 31 11.45 14.53 -10.78
C LYS A 31 10.76 13.23 -10.39
N PRO A 32 11.50 12.23 -9.89
CA PRO A 32 10.89 11.00 -9.41
C PRO A 32 9.85 11.28 -8.32
N VAL A 33 8.75 10.53 -8.36
CA VAL A 33 7.70 10.58 -7.34
C VAL A 33 7.90 9.40 -6.40
N THR A 34 8.06 9.68 -5.11
CA THR A 34 8.05 8.64 -4.08
C THR A 34 6.62 8.37 -3.63
N ILE A 35 6.24 7.11 -3.71
CA ILE A 35 5.02 6.57 -3.13
C ILE A 35 5.39 5.93 -1.80
N SER A 36 4.61 6.25 -0.79
CA SER A 36 4.76 5.77 0.57
C SER A 36 3.54 4.96 0.98
N LEU A 37 3.78 3.82 1.62
CA LEU A 37 2.76 2.94 2.16
C LEU A 37 2.72 3.14 3.67
N HIS A 38 1.53 3.37 4.20
CA HIS A 38 1.30 3.58 5.62
C HIS A 38 0.21 2.63 6.09
N ARG A 39 0.46 1.89 7.17
CA ARG A 39 -0.59 1.13 7.85
C ARG A 39 -1.63 2.08 8.46
N LEU A 40 -2.89 1.68 8.43
CA LEU A 40 -3.97 2.32 9.16
C LEU A 40 -3.86 1.94 10.64
N LEU A 41 -4.09 2.89 11.55
CA LEU A 41 -4.02 2.67 12.99
C LEU A 41 -5.34 2.17 13.57
N ASP A 42 -6.46 2.54 12.94
CA ASP A 42 -7.80 2.09 13.33
C ASP A 42 -8.48 1.29 12.22
N SER A 43 -9.36 0.36 12.62
CA SER A 43 -10.21 -0.38 11.70
C SER A 43 -11.15 0.56 10.95
N TRP A 44 -11.41 0.26 9.67
CA TRP A 44 -12.29 1.07 8.84
C TRP A 44 -13.49 0.24 8.37
N HIS A 45 -14.68 0.83 8.46
CA HIS A 45 -15.86 0.29 7.80
C HIS A 45 -15.95 0.87 6.39
N GLN A 46 -15.91 0.00 5.39
CA GLN A 46 -15.92 0.37 3.97
C GLN A 46 -17.10 1.25 3.51
N PHE A 47 -18.18 1.30 4.32
CA PHE A 47 -19.38 2.06 4.02
C PHE A 47 -19.45 3.43 4.71
N SER A 48 -18.46 3.80 5.55
CA SER A 48 -18.49 5.06 6.32
C SER A 48 -17.28 5.97 6.09
N VAL A 49 -16.39 5.62 5.16
CA VAL A 49 -15.20 6.43 4.84
C VAL A 49 -15.59 7.55 3.88
N THR A 50 -15.55 8.78 4.37
CA THR A 50 -15.52 10.02 3.61
C THR A 50 -14.12 10.62 3.71
N TRP A 51 -13.78 11.62 2.88
CA TRP A 51 -12.52 12.38 3.04
C TRP A 51 -12.33 12.92 4.47
N ALA A 52 -13.42 13.20 5.18
CA ALA A 52 -13.42 13.70 6.56
C ALA A 52 -13.30 12.59 7.63
N SER A 53 -13.54 11.32 7.29
CA SER A 53 -13.54 10.18 8.24
C SER A 53 -12.50 9.11 7.89
N GLN A 54 -11.44 9.49 7.18
CA GLN A 54 -10.28 8.63 6.96
C GLN A 54 -9.69 8.21 8.33
N PRO A 55 -9.46 6.91 8.58
CA PRO A 55 -8.77 6.45 9.77
C PRO A 55 -7.36 7.06 9.82
N PRO A 56 -6.83 7.36 11.01
CA PRO A 56 -5.46 7.81 11.13
C PRO A 56 -4.52 6.74 10.57
N ALA A 57 -3.54 7.16 9.78
CA ALA A 57 -2.47 6.31 9.28
C ALA A 57 -1.19 6.61 10.04
N ASN A 58 -0.31 5.60 10.15
CA ASN A 58 1.01 5.79 10.75
C ASN A 58 1.75 6.93 10.02
N SER A 59 2.37 7.84 10.76
CA SER A 59 3.13 8.95 10.19
C SER A 59 4.38 8.46 9.44
N ASN A 60 4.98 7.37 9.91
CA ASN A 60 6.14 6.76 9.28
C ASN A 60 5.67 5.76 8.22
N PRO A 61 6.28 5.75 7.02
CA PRO A 61 5.96 4.76 6.01
C PRO A 61 6.46 3.38 6.44
N ASP A 62 5.64 2.36 6.22
CA ASP A 62 6.00 0.95 6.39
C ASP A 62 6.73 0.40 5.14
N ALA A 63 6.55 1.03 3.98
CA ALA A 63 7.34 0.78 2.76
C ALA A 63 7.31 2.00 1.82
N THR A 64 8.28 2.09 0.92
CA THR A 64 8.33 3.14 -0.12
C THR A 64 8.77 2.57 -1.45
N ILE A 65 8.29 3.17 -2.54
CA ILE A 65 8.78 2.92 -3.90
C ILE A 65 8.94 4.26 -4.64
N THR A 66 9.96 4.37 -5.46
CA THR A 66 10.19 5.54 -6.31
C THR A 66 9.76 5.22 -7.74
N ILE A 67 8.96 6.11 -8.32
CA ILE A 67 8.50 6.05 -9.71
C ILE A 67 9.20 7.16 -10.49
N GLU A 68 9.91 6.78 -11.54
CA GLU A 68 10.55 7.68 -12.48
C GLU A 68 9.70 7.82 -13.75
N ASN A 69 9.99 8.82 -14.58
CA ASN A 69 9.35 8.99 -15.89
C ASN A 69 9.61 7.82 -16.85
N THR A 70 10.73 7.13 -16.67
CA THR A 70 11.13 5.92 -17.39
C THR A 70 10.53 4.65 -16.81
N THR A 71 9.87 4.70 -15.65
CA THR A 71 9.29 3.51 -15.03
C THR A 71 8.15 2.99 -15.92
N PRO A 72 8.26 1.74 -16.41
CA PRO A 72 7.28 1.19 -17.34
C PRO A 72 5.92 1.01 -16.66
N LEU A 73 4.86 1.17 -17.45
CA LEU A 73 3.52 0.75 -17.02
C LEU A 73 3.49 -0.75 -16.77
N GLY A 74 2.59 -1.18 -15.89
CA GLY A 74 2.42 -2.59 -15.53
C GLY A 74 2.57 -2.85 -14.04
N LYS A 75 3.05 -4.04 -13.71
CA LYS A 75 3.15 -4.51 -12.33
C LYS A 75 4.34 -3.87 -11.62
N ILE A 76 4.06 -3.21 -10.50
CA ILE A 76 5.05 -2.76 -9.54
C ILE A 76 4.98 -3.64 -8.29
N TYR A 77 6.14 -3.88 -7.69
CA TYR A 77 6.29 -4.78 -6.57
C TYR A 77 6.91 -4.02 -5.40
N ILE A 78 6.27 -4.06 -4.24
CA ILE A 78 6.71 -3.37 -3.03
C ILE A 78 6.89 -4.42 -1.94
N ASP A 79 8.10 -4.48 -1.38
CA ASP A 79 8.37 -5.36 -0.24
C ASP A 79 7.63 -4.86 1.00
N ILE A 80 6.76 -5.70 1.55
CA ILE A 80 6.01 -5.45 2.80
C ILE A 80 6.23 -6.58 3.80
N THR A 81 7.33 -7.33 3.68
CA THR A 81 7.60 -8.55 4.46
C THR A 81 7.52 -8.30 5.96
N GLU A 82 8.16 -7.23 6.45
CA GLU A 82 8.17 -6.91 7.90
C GLU A 82 6.79 -6.50 8.40
N LEU A 83 6.01 -5.79 7.58
CA LEU A 83 4.64 -5.44 7.92
C LEU A 83 3.75 -6.68 8.00
N VAL A 84 3.87 -7.62 7.05
CA VAL A 84 3.10 -8.86 7.03
C VAL A 84 3.51 -9.80 8.16
N LYS A 85 4.80 -9.86 8.53
CA LYS A 85 5.27 -10.55 9.75
C LYS A 85 4.54 -10.03 10.98
N GLY A 86 4.50 -8.70 11.15
CA GLY A 86 3.80 -8.08 12.28
C GLY A 86 2.30 -8.31 12.28
N TRP A 87 1.67 -8.38 11.10
CA TRP A 87 0.26 -8.80 10.99
C TRP A 87 0.05 -10.26 11.37
N TYR A 88 1.00 -11.13 11.02
CA TYR A 88 0.91 -12.56 11.24
C TYR A 88 1.14 -12.94 12.71
N ASP A 89 2.12 -12.31 13.38
CA ASP A 89 2.41 -12.55 14.80
C ASP A 89 1.49 -11.76 15.76
N GLY A 90 0.67 -10.85 15.21
CA GLY A 90 -0.29 -10.04 15.96
C GLY A 90 0.30 -8.80 16.63
N SER A 91 1.59 -8.50 16.44
CA SER A 91 2.23 -7.29 16.96
C SER A 91 1.77 -6.01 16.24
N ILE A 92 1.24 -6.14 15.03
CA ILE A 92 0.67 -5.06 14.23
C ILE A 92 -0.77 -5.42 13.84
N PRO A 93 -1.78 -4.60 14.20
CA PRO A 93 -3.13 -4.79 13.69
C PRO A 93 -3.19 -4.62 12.15
N ASN A 94 -3.83 -5.57 11.47
CA ASN A 94 -4.08 -5.48 10.03
C ASN A 94 -5.37 -4.67 9.76
N ASN A 95 -5.27 -3.37 10.01
CA ASN A 95 -6.35 -2.42 9.75
C ASN A 95 -6.34 -1.91 8.30
N GLY A 96 -5.31 -2.28 7.53
CA GLY A 96 -5.16 -1.98 6.13
C GLY A 96 -4.07 -0.96 5.81
N LEU A 97 -3.92 -0.67 4.51
CA LEU A 97 -2.90 0.21 3.95
C LEU A 97 -3.50 1.44 3.28
N LEU A 98 -2.79 2.57 3.46
CA LEU A 98 -2.94 3.83 2.75
C LEU A 98 -1.70 4.07 1.88
N LEU A 99 -1.91 4.36 0.59
CA LEU A 99 -0.85 4.78 -0.32
C LEU A 99 -0.88 6.30 -0.44
N LYS A 100 0.27 6.95 -0.31
CA LYS A 100 0.43 8.39 -0.50
C LYS A 100 1.53 8.67 -1.53
N GLY A 101 1.21 9.43 -2.57
CA GLY A 101 2.20 10.02 -3.47
C GLY A 101 2.59 11.42 -3.00
N ASN A 102 3.85 11.82 -3.21
CA ASN A 102 4.26 13.21 -3.02
C ASN A 102 3.73 14.07 -4.19
N GLU A 103 2.54 14.65 -4.03
CA GLU A 103 1.89 15.55 -4.99
C GLU A 103 2.53 16.95 -5.02
N LYS A 104 3.86 17.06 -5.13
CA LYS A 104 4.52 18.37 -5.35
C LYS A 104 4.41 18.86 -6.80
N MET A 105 3.90 18.04 -7.72
CA MET A 105 3.57 18.40 -9.10
C MET A 105 2.25 17.73 -9.50
N ASN A 106 1.58 18.27 -10.51
CA ASN A 106 0.34 17.75 -11.12
C ASN A 106 0.57 16.40 -11.85
N ASP A 107 1.27 15.47 -11.21
CA ASP A 107 1.64 14.17 -11.78
C ASP A 107 0.66 13.14 -11.24
N LEU A 108 -0.23 12.64 -12.11
CA LEU A 108 -1.23 11.65 -11.72
C LEU A 108 -0.65 10.24 -11.80
N ILE A 109 -0.62 9.55 -10.65
CA ILE A 109 -0.37 8.11 -10.58
C ILE A 109 -1.65 7.43 -10.12
N ALA A 110 -2.13 6.47 -10.91
CA ALA A 110 -3.35 5.75 -10.59
C ALA A 110 -3.11 4.23 -10.57
N PHE A 111 -3.60 3.61 -9.50
CA PHE A 111 -3.52 2.17 -9.26
C PHE A 111 -4.91 1.55 -9.38
N ARG A 112 -5.01 0.36 -9.98
CA ARG A 112 -6.24 -0.45 -9.94
C ARG A 112 -6.27 -1.28 -8.65
N SER A 113 -7.40 -1.26 -7.95
CA SER A 113 -7.70 -2.21 -6.86
C SER A 113 -8.33 -3.46 -7.47
N THR A 114 -7.87 -4.65 -7.08
CA THR A 114 -8.29 -5.96 -7.64
C THR A 114 -9.69 -6.42 -7.21
N ARG A 115 -10.60 -5.49 -6.87
CA ARG A 115 -11.99 -5.81 -6.51
C ARG A 115 -13.00 -5.26 -7.50
N PHE A 116 -12.78 -5.52 -8.79
CA PHE A 116 -13.84 -5.48 -9.80
C PHE A 116 -13.56 -6.57 -10.83
N GLY A 117 -14.24 -7.71 -10.65
CA GLY A 117 -14.64 -8.58 -11.75
C GLY A 117 -15.97 -8.09 -12.33
#